data_AF-A0A955XBE4-F1
#
_entry.id   AF-A0A955XBE4-F1
#
_cell.length_a   1.000
_cell.length_b   1.000
_cell.length_c   1.000
_cell.angle_alpha   90.00
_cell.angle_beta   90.00
_cell.angle_gamma   90.00
#
_symmetry.space_group_name_H-M   'P 1'
#
loop_
_entity.id
_entity.type
_entity.pdbx_description
1 polymer ?
#
loop_
_entity_poly.entity_id
_entity_poly.type
_entity_poly.pdbx_seq_one_letter_code
_entity_poly.pdbx_strand_id
1 'polypeptide(L)'
;MTRRELSDWLSPVLVKEMRQGLKSRMFTAAFLIVQAIMLCVFLVVLSQDTGQEMRESSTVMFWGFTVVMLAVVMPAMALNSLATELKDKTFDLVLLTRLTPWRIVSGKWASVVGQILLVATGLLPYLVLRYYLGGVNLLVELMLLPLLVLVAAALTALIVYASTYQSALARLGVLAVQGMVFIAAVGTVSTIARGGLPGAGGSGLAGLEVLVFLAGVVACVVLILRAAATRIAPPAENHAAVKRGLAALLFLLGLVPMQSDLREVYVVALGVVVGLVGLDACSEPISASPSAYLPYARWPAPGLKALLYPGWPGGLAFLAVLAALVAVRAVVLDGVSASDAAMAYLAAVAAVVVPLGLSRLDASGRRSVIGWSVGFHAVTLPVAMVAGRVAEGLGGDDETAAAIVAPLAGVVLSVGQELSGHETTVLVGMLAWLAFGALLLWGRGAAEVTVVSRTAARARAEG
;
A
#
# COMPACT_ATOMS: atom_id res chain seq x y z
N MET A 1 -10.88 39.65 20.17
CA MET A 1 -10.83 38.24 19.72
C MET A 1 -10.73 38.24 18.21
N THR A 2 -9.53 38.09 17.65
CA THR A 2 -9.34 37.92 16.21
C THR A 2 -9.93 36.57 15.81
N ARG A 3 -10.88 36.55 14.87
CA ARG A 3 -11.44 35.31 14.33
C ARG A 3 -10.29 34.59 13.63
N ARG A 4 -9.79 33.50 14.22
CA ARG A 4 -8.88 32.58 13.52
C ARG A 4 -9.60 32.08 12.28
N GLU A 5 -9.03 32.32 11.11
CA GLU A 5 -9.57 31.79 9.87
C GLU A 5 -9.35 30.27 9.83
N LEU A 6 -10.18 29.52 9.12
CA LEU A 6 -9.99 28.07 8.95
C LEU A 6 -8.59 27.73 8.40
N SER A 7 -7.93 28.67 7.71
CA SER A 7 -6.54 28.54 7.26
C SER A 7 -5.53 28.47 8.40
N ASP A 8 -5.85 29.00 9.58
CA ASP A 8 -4.96 28.99 10.74
C ASP A 8 -4.97 27.62 11.45
N TRP A 9 -6.01 26.82 11.23
CA TRP A 9 -6.17 25.47 11.79
C TRP A 9 -5.67 24.37 10.84
N LEU A 10 -5.65 24.64 9.53
CA LEU A 10 -5.24 23.70 8.49
C LEU A 10 -3.79 23.94 8.07
N SER A 11 -3.13 22.93 7.50
CA SER A 11 -1.78 23.15 6.98
C SER A 11 -1.82 24.17 5.83
N PRO A 12 -0.90 25.14 5.75
CA PRO A 12 -0.88 26.13 4.68
C PRO A 12 -0.80 25.48 3.29
N VAL A 13 -0.12 24.33 3.21
CA VAL A 13 -0.06 23.48 2.00
C VAL A 13 -1.45 23.00 1.61
N LEU A 14 -2.22 22.42 2.54
CA LEU A 14 -3.57 21.92 2.26
C LEU A 14 -4.47 23.04 1.72
N VAL A 15 -4.47 24.21 2.35
CA VAL A 15 -5.31 25.35 1.93
C VAL A 15 -4.95 25.80 0.52
N LYS A 16 -3.65 25.93 0.22
CA LYS A 16 -3.16 26.31 -1.10
C LYS A 16 -3.55 25.28 -2.16
N GLU A 17 -3.23 24.01 -1.93
CA GLU A 17 -3.47 22.92 -2.89
C GLU A 17 -4.97 22.71 -3.13
N MET A 18 -5.80 22.78 -2.08
CA MET A 18 -7.25 22.65 -2.21
C MET A 18 -7.83 23.80 -3.03
N ARG A 19 -7.38 25.05 -2.79
CA ARG A 19 -7.81 26.21 -3.58
C ARG A 19 -7.42 26.09 -5.05
N GLN A 20 -6.22 25.57 -5.32
CA GLN A 20 -5.76 25.35 -6.70
C GLN A 20 -6.52 24.21 -7.38
N GLY A 21 -6.74 23.10 -6.68
CA GLY A 21 -7.48 21.95 -7.19
C GLY A 21 -8.92 22.28 -7.57
N LEU A 22 -9.65 22.99 -6.70
CA LEU A 22 -11.05 23.39 -6.95
C LEU A 22 -11.21 24.38 -8.10
N LYS A 23 -10.16 25.15 -8.42
CA LYS A 23 -10.14 26.06 -9.58
C LYS A 23 -9.65 25.39 -10.85
N SER A 24 -9.21 24.12 -10.78
CA SER A 24 -8.71 23.41 -11.94
C SER A 24 -9.85 23.05 -12.89
N ARG A 25 -9.64 23.27 -14.20
CA ARG A 25 -10.61 22.89 -15.23
C ARG A 25 -10.93 21.39 -15.21
N MET A 26 -9.94 20.57 -14.85
CA MET A 26 -10.05 19.13 -14.76
C MET A 26 -11.02 18.71 -13.64
N PHE A 27 -10.88 19.29 -12.44
CA PHE A 27 -11.82 19.06 -11.34
C PHE A 27 -13.23 19.51 -11.71
N THR A 28 -13.39 20.75 -12.20
CA THR A 28 -14.70 21.28 -12.57
C THR A 28 -15.38 20.43 -13.64
N ALA A 29 -14.65 20.00 -14.67
CA ALA A 29 -15.17 19.13 -15.72
C ALA A 29 -15.58 17.76 -15.15
N ALA A 30 -14.72 17.10 -14.37
CA ALA A 30 -15.04 15.81 -13.76
C ALA A 30 -16.27 15.89 -12.86
N PHE A 31 -16.36 16.92 -12.01
CA PHE A 31 -17.50 17.17 -11.13
C PHE A 31 -18.79 17.39 -11.94
N LEU A 32 -18.79 18.24 -12.97
CA LEU A 32 -19.98 18.47 -13.78
C LEU A 32 -20.40 17.25 -14.59
N ILE A 33 -19.43 16.49 -15.13
CA ILE A 33 -19.69 15.27 -15.90
C ILE A 33 -20.36 14.21 -15.02
N VAL A 34 -19.84 13.96 -13.81
CA VAL A 34 -20.49 12.96 -12.94
C VAL A 34 -21.90 13.41 -12.54
N GLN A 35 -22.11 14.70 -12.26
CA GLN A 35 -23.44 15.23 -11.95
C GLN A 35 -24.41 15.06 -13.12
N ALA A 36 -23.97 15.35 -14.35
CA ALA A 36 -24.77 15.14 -15.56
C ALA A 36 -25.10 13.64 -15.77
N ILE A 37 -24.12 12.74 -15.58
CA ILE A 37 -24.34 11.30 -15.69
C ILE A 37 -25.34 10.83 -14.63
N MET A 38 -25.20 11.26 -13.37
CA MET A 38 -26.12 10.89 -12.29
C MET A 38 -27.54 11.40 -12.56
N LEU A 39 -27.67 12.61 -13.08
CA LEU A 39 -28.96 13.14 -13.50
C LEU A 39 -29.57 12.31 -14.64
N CYS A 40 -28.79 11.93 -15.65
CA CYS A 40 -29.28 11.06 -16.74
C CYS A 40 -29.73 9.69 -16.22
N VAL A 41 -28.92 9.03 -15.37
CA VAL A 41 -29.27 7.75 -14.73
C VAL A 41 -30.58 7.89 -13.97
N PHE A 42 -30.75 8.99 -13.22
CA PHE A 42 -31.98 9.25 -12.49
C PHE A 42 -33.20 9.46 -13.41
N LEU A 43 -33.07 10.25 -14.48
CA LEU A 43 -34.17 10.50 -15.43
C LEU A 43 -34.62 9.23 -16.17
N VAL A 44 -33.68 8.30 -16.45
CA VAL A 44 -34.01 7.01 -17.04
C VAL A 44 -34.91 6.19 -16.11
N VAL A 45 -34.65 6.21 -14.80
CA VAL A 45 -35.49 5.48 -13.82
C VAL A 45 -36.88 6.10 -13.71
N LEU A 46 -37.01 7.43 -13.80
CA LEU A 46 -38.30 8.11 -13.73
C LEU A 46 -39.20 7.89 -14.95
N SER A 47 -38.62 7.63 -16.13
CA SER A 47 -39.37 7.62 -17.39
C SER A 47 -40.05 6.29 -17.72
N GLN A 48 -39.87 5.25 -16.91
CA GLN A 48 -40.40 3.91 -17.17
C GLN A 48 -41.24 3.41 -15.99
N ASP A 49 -42.41 2.81 -16.28
CA ASP A 49 -43.15 1.97 -15.33
C ASP A 49 -42.23 0.81 -14.91
N THR A 50 -41.61 0.94 -13.74
CA THR A 50 -40.31 0.31 -13.49
C THR A 50 -40.45 -1.14 -13.05
N GLY A 51 -40.15 -2.08 -13.95
CA GLY A 51 -39.91 -3.49 -13.61
C GLY A 51 -38.65 -3.69 -12.75
N GLN A 52 -38.53 -4.85 -12.11
CA GLN A 52 -37.43 -5.17 -11.19
C GLN A 52 -36.03 -5.12 -11.87
N GLU A 53 -35.92 -5.58 -13.12
CA GLU A 53 -34.65 -5.60 -13.87
C GLU A 53 -34.07 -4.20 -14.11
N MET A 54 -34.91 -3.20 -14.39
CA MET A 54 -34.45 -1.83 -14.61
C MET A 54 -33.91 -1.18 -13.34
N ARG A 55 -34.47 -1.54 -12.17
CA ARG A 55 -34.00 -1.05 -10.86
C ARG A 55 -32.63 -1.63 -10.50
N GLU A 56 -32.40 -2.90 -10.83
CA GLU A 56 -31.09 -3.54 -10.69
C GLU A 56 -30.06 -2.94 -11.65
N SER A 57 -30.44 -2.70 -12.91
CA SER A 57 -29.56 -2.04 -13.90
C SER A 57 -29.14 -0.62 -13.47
N SER A 58 -30.10 0.18 -12.99
CA SER A 58 -29.83 1.53 -12.45
C SER A 58 -28.87 1.49 -11.25
N THR A 59 -29.00 0.48 -10.39
CA THR A 59 -28.11 0.25 -9.25
C THR A 59 -26.67 0.03 -9.68
N VAL A 60 -26.48 -0.84 -10.68
CA VAL A 60 -25.15 -1.12 -11.24
C VAL A 60 -24.57 0.11 -11.92
N MET A 61 -25.37 0.88 -12.68
CA MET A 61 -24.91 2.10 -13.32
C MET A 61 -24.49 3.16 -12.29
N PHE A 62 -25.30 3.42 -11.28
CA PHE A 62 -25.01 4.39 -10.23
C PHE A 62 -23.69 4.06 -9.51
N TRP A 63 -23.55 2.83 -9.01
CA TRP A 63 -22.35 2.42 -8.29
C TRP A 63 -21.14 2.28 -9.22
N GLY A 64 -21.32 1.82 -10.45
CA GLY A 64 -20.26 1.73 -11.45
C GLY A 64 -19.63 3.08 -11.75
N PHE A 65 -20.44 4.10 -12.06
CA PHE A 65 -19.95 5.46 -12.29
C PHE A 65 -19.37 6.09 -11.02
N THR A 66 -19.97 5.83 -9.85
CA THR A 66 -19.48 6.34 -8.57
C THR A 66 -18.09 5.77 -8.23
N VAL A 67 -17.89 4.46 -8.40
CA VAL A 67 -16.60 3.78 -8.20
C VAL A 67 -15.56 4.31 -9.19
N VAL A 68 -15.89 4.39 -10.48
CA VAL A 68 -14.96 4.94 -11.48
C VAL A 68 -14.57 6.37 -11.14
N MET A 69 -15.53 7.22 -10.79
CA MET A 69 -15.25 8.61 -10.46
C MET A 69 -14.39 8.73 -9.20
N LEU A 70 -14.81 8.12 -8.08
CA LEU A 70 -14.15 8.30 -6.79
C LEU A 70 -12.84 7.51 -6.67
N ALA A 71 -12.74 6.30 -7.21
CA ALA A 71 -11.59 5.42 -7.01
C ALA A 71 -10.58 5.44 -8.19
N VAL A 72 -10.98 5.93 -9.37
CA VAL A 72 -10.10 6.00 -10.54
C VAL A 72 -9.83 7.44 -10.97
N VAL A 73 -10.85 8.20 -11.34
CA VAL A 73 -10.69 9.55 -11.92
C VAL A 73 -10.11 10.53 -10.89
N MET A 74 -10.69 10.59 -9.69
CA MET A 74 -10.25 11.54 -8.66
C MET A 74 -8.83 11.26 -8.15
N PRO A 75 -8.43 10.01 -7.81
CA PRO A 75 -7.07 9.71 -7.41
C PRO A 75 -6.07 9.96 -8.55
N ALA A 76 -6.45 9.72 -9.81
CA ALA A 76 -5.60 10.00 -10.97
C ALA A 76 -5.20 11.48 -11.08
N MET A 77 -5.97 12.41 -10.53
CA MET A 77 -5.58 13.83 -10.47
C MET A 77 -4.34 14.08 -9.60
N ALA A 78 -4.02 13.16 -8.67
CA ALA A 78 -2.78 13.21 -7.89
C ALA A 78 -1.56 12.68 -8.67
N LEU A 79 -1.74 12.13 -9.88
CA LEU A 79 -0.62 11.70 -10.73
C LEU A 79 0.26 12.90 -11.07
N ASN A 80 1.57 12.73 -10.93
CA ASN A 80 2.58 13.78 -11.11
C ASN A 80 2.53 14.94 -10.12
N SER A 81 1.65 14.90 -9.11
CA SER A 81 1.46 16.03 -8.17
C SER A 81 2.72 16.40 -7.37
N LEU A 82 3.63 15.47 -7.11
CA LEU A 82 4.97 15.73 -6.56
C LEU A 82 6.08 15.68 -7.62
N ALA A 83 5.87 14.96 -8.73
CA ALA A 83 6.90 14.76 -9.75
C ALA A 83 7.28 16.06 -10.48
N THR A 84 6.31 16.97 -10.67
CA THR A 84 6.55 18.29 -11.28
C THR A 84 7.33 19.19 -10.32
N GLU A 85 6.93 19.24 -9.05
CA GLU A 85 7.60 20.04 -8.01
C GLU A 85 9.05 19.62 -7.75
N LEU A 86 9.33 18.31 -7.83
CA LEU A 86 10.68 17.76 -7.70
C LEU A 86 11.57 18.07 -8.92
N LYS A 87 10.97 18.27 -10.11
CA LYS A 87 11.71 18.57 -11.35
C LYS A 87 12.01 20.05 -11.52
N ASP A 88 11.11 20.92 -11.07
CA ASP A 88 11.16 22.37 -11.35
C ASP A 88 12.14 23.16 -10.45
N LYS A 89 13.05 22.49 -9.72
CA LYS A 89 14.03 23.09 -8.76
C LYS A 89 13.42 24.00 -7.68
N THR A 90 12.10 24.09 -7.56
CA THR A 90 11.41 24.75 -6.44
C THR A 90 11.62 24.02 -5.12
N PHE A 91 12.10 22.77 -5.16
CA PHE A 91 12.34 21.93 -3.99
C PHE A 91 13.43 22.49 -3.07
N ASP A 92 14.50 23.07 -3.63
CA ASP A 92 15.55 23.74 -2.84
C ASP A 92 15.01 24.99 -2.11
N LEU A 93 14.02 25.68 -2.70
CA LEU A 93 13.36 26.83 -2.07
C LEU A 93 12.38 26.42 -0.97
N VAL A 94 11.72 25.26 -1.11
CA VAL A 94 10.83 24.70 -0.07
C VAL A 94 11.64 24.10 1.08
N LEU A 95 12.81 23.52 0.84
CA LEU A 95 13.75 23.07 1.88
C LEU A 95 14.31 24.22 2.73
N LEU A 96 14.30 25.46 2.19
CA LEU A 96 14.63 26.67 2.97
C LEU A 96 13.48 27.13 3.87
N THR A 97 12.27 26.57 3.72
CA THR A 97 11.12 26.86 4.59
C THR A 97 11.06 25.88 5.76
N ARG A 98 10.51 26.29 6.91
CA ARG A 98 10.34 25.43 8.12
C ARG A 98 9.25 24.35 7.97
N LEU A 99 8.95 23.89 6.75
CA LEU A 99 7.92 22.89 6.49
C LEU A 99 8.52 21.48 6.48
N THR A 100 8.08 20.64 7.42
CA THR A 100 8.48 19.23 7.47
C THR A 100 7.96 18.47 6.23
N PRO A 101 8.71 17.50 5.67
CA PRO A 101 8.30 16.68 4.51
C PRO A 101 6.92 16.03 4.68
N TRP A 102 6.59 15.60 5.90
CA TRP A 102 5.28 15.07 6.26
C TRP A 102 4.13 16.03 5.95
N ARG A 103 4.26 17.31 6.30
CA ARG A 103 3.22 18.33 6.09
C ARG A 103 2.97 18.62 4.61
N ILE A 104 4.00 18.48 3.78
CA ILE A 104 3.90 18.66 2.33
C ILE A 104 3.09 17.52 1.73
N VAL A 105 3.54 16.29 1.96
CA VAL A 105 2.91 15.08 1.42
C VAL A 105 1.48 14.91 1.94
N SER A 106 1.26 15.03 3.25
CA SER A 106 -0.07 14.88 3.85
C SER A 106 -1.02 15.99 3.41
N GLY A 107 -0.53 17.22 3.22
CA GLY A 107 -1.33 18.34 2.74
C GLY A 107 -1.82 18.14 1.30
N LYS A 108 -0.96 17.59 0.43
CA LYS A 108 -1.29 17.28 -0.96
C LYS A 108 -2.24 16.09 -1.09
N TRP A 109 -2.04 15.05 -0.28
CA TRP A 109 -3.01 13.95 -0.20
C TRP A 109 -4.38 14.45 0.31
N ALA A 110 -4.39 15.22 1.42
CA ALA A 110 -5.62 15.72 2.03
C ALA A 110 -6.39 16.69 1.11
N SER A 111 -5.71 17.44 0.22
CA SER A 111 -6.39 18.33 -0.72
C SER A 111 -7.16 17.56 -1.80
N VAL A 112 -6.62 16.44 -2.27
CA VAL A 112 -7.27 15.54 -3.23
C VAL A 112 -8.41 14.77 -2.55
N VAL A 113 -8.19 14.29 -1.32
CA VAL A 113 -9.27 13.67 -0.51
C VAL A 113 -10.40 14.67 -0.23
N GLY A 114 -10.09 15.94 0.02
CA GLY A 114 -11.09 17.00 0.14
C GLY A 114 -11.94 17.15 -1.12
N GLN A 115 -11.32 17.06 -2.31
CA GLN A 115 -12.05 17.07 -3.58
C GLN A 115 -12.90 15.81 -3.77
N ILE A 116 -12.40 14.62 -3.38
CA ILE A 116 -13.17 13.36 -3.38
C ILE A 116 -14.40 13.50 -2.49
N LEU A 117 -14.25 14.06 -1.28
CA LEU A 117 -15.36 14.30 -0.35
C LEU A 117 -16.41 15.24 -0.94
N LEU A 118 -16.00 16.28 -1.67
CA LEU A 118 -16.94 17.18 -2.35
C LEU A 118 -17.72 16.47 -3.45
N VAL A 119 -17.06 15.64 -4.26
CA VAL A 119 -17.74 14.81 -5.27
C VAL A 119 -18.72 13.87 -4.58
N ALA A 120 -18.28 13.13 -3.56
CA ALA A 120 -19.13 12.19 -2.82
C ALA A 120 -20.34 12.88 -2.16
N THR A 121 -20.16 14.07 -1.58
CA THR A 121 -21.25 14.87 -1.01
C THR A 121 -22.25 15.29 -2.10
N GLY A 122 -21.75 15.63 -3.29
CA GLY A 122 -22.58 15.92 -4.46
C GLY A 122 -23.37 14.72 -4.97
N LEU A 123 -23.05 13.49 -4.57
CA LEU A 123 -23.81 12.28 -4.93
C LEU A 123 -24.96 11.98 -3.96
N LEU A 124 -24.94 12.55 -2.75
CA LEU A 124 -25.96 12.31 -1.72
C LEU A 124 -27.40 12.58 -2.17
N PRO A 125 -27.72 13.65 -2.92
CA PRO A 125 -29.09 13.90 -3.36
C PRO A 125 -29.66 12.75 -4.21
N TYR A 126 -28.85 12.17 -5.10
CA TYR A 126 -29.26 11.06 -5.95
C TYR A 126 -29.46 9.77 -5.15
N LEU A 127 -28.64 9.55 -4.13
CA LEU A 127 -28.74 8.42 -3.21
C LEU A 127 -30.06 8.46 -2.43
N VAL A 128 -30.42 9.63 -1.86
CA VAL A 128 -31.71 9.84 -1.19
C VAL A 128 -32.88 9.63 -2.14
N LEU A 129 -32.75 10.13 -3.36
CA LEU A 129 -33.82 10.05 -4.36
C LEU A 129 -34.07 8.62 -4.84
N ARG A 130 -33.02 7.81 -4.97
CA ARG A 130 -33.12 6.38 -5.29
C ARG A 130 -33.82 5.57 -4.18
N TYR A 131 -33.66 5.98 -2.93
CA TYR A 131 -34.43 5.41 -1.81
C TYR A 131 -35.93 5.68 -1.95
N TYR A 132 -36.34 6.90 -2.30
CA TYR A 132 -37.76 7.24 -2.51
C TYR A 132 -38.41 6.47 -3.66
N LEU A 133 -37.63 6.08 -4.68
CA LEU A 133 -38.09 5.23 -5.77
C LEU A 133 -38.23 3.74 -5.36
N GLY A 134 -38.05 3.44 -4.07
CA GLY A 134 -38.27 2.12 -3.47
C GLY A 134 -37.21 1.09 -3.82
N GLY A 135 -36.20 1.43 -4.62
CA GLY A 135 -35.23 0.50 -5.21
C GLY A 135 -34.13 -0.04 -4.29
N VAL A 136 -33.91 0.56 -3.11
CA VAL A 136 -32.67 0.36 -2.35
C VAL A 136 -32.83 0.50 -0.85
N ASN A 137 -31.92 -0.14 -0.12
CA ASN A 137 -31.74 0.09 1.31
C ASN A 137 -30.82 1.30 1.55
N LEU A 138 -31.42 2.42 1.97
CA LEU A 138 -30.70 3.68 2.25
C LEU A 138 -29.56 3.51 3.25
N LEU A 139 -29.74 2.66 4.27
CA LEU A 139 -28.72 2.45 5.30
C LEU A 139 -27.47 1.80 4.71
N VAL A 140 -27.64 0.77 3.87
CA VAL A 140 -26.53 0.10 3.19
C VAL A 140 -25.80 1.07 2.27
N GLU A 141 -26.54 1.86 1.48
CA GLU A 141 -25.93 2.82 0.55
C GLU A 141 -25.15 3.92 1.28
N LEU A 142 -25.70 4.42 2.39
CA LEU A 142 -25.06 5.45 3.23
C LEU A 142 -23.83 4.92 3.97
N MET A 143 -23.74 3.60 4.18
CA MET A 143 -22.53 2.96 4.72
C MET A 143 -21.48 2.66 3.65
N LEU A 144 -21.91 2.32 2.43
CA LEU A 144 -21.00 2.02 1.31
C LEU A 144 -20.26 3.27 0.79
N LEU A 145 -20.92 4.43 0.75
CA LEU A 145 -20.32 5.65 0.21
C LEU A 145 -19.08 6.11 1.02
N PRO A 146 -19.11 6.20 2.36
CA PRO A 146 -17.93 6.48 3.18
C PRO A 146 -16.81 5.43 3.04
N LEU A 147 -17.17 4.15 2.92
CA LEU A 147 -16.19 3.09 2.69
C LEU A 147 -15.47 3.28 1.35
N LEU A 148 -16.21 3.63 0.30
CA LEU A 148 -15.63 3.92 -1.01
C LEU A 148 -14.75 5.17 -0.98
N VAL A 149 -15.12 6.21 -0.22
CA VAL A 149 -14.26 7.38 0.01
C VAL A 149 -12.97 6.97 0.71
N LEU A 150 -13.02 6.08 1.70
CA LEU A 150 -11.82 5.57 2.39
C LEU A 150 -10.90 4.79 1.42
N VAL A 151 -11.48 3.94 0.57
CA VAL A 151 -10.75 3.24 -0.50
C VAL A 151 -10.10 4.23 -1.46
N ALA A 152 -10.84 5.22 -1.93
CA ALA A 152 -10.34 6.28 -2.81
C ALA A 152 -9.19 7.06 -2.17
N ALA A 153 -9.27 7.33 -0.86
CA ALA A 153 -8.22 7.99 -0.11
C ALA A 153 -6.96 7.12 -0.01
N ALA A 154 -7.10 5.80 0.17
CA ALA A 154 -5.97 4.86 0.17
C ALA A 154 -5.30 4.75 -1.21
N LEU A 155 -6.09 4.66 -2.28
CA LEU A 155 -5.57 4.66 -3.65
C LEU A 155 -4.86 5.97 -3.98
N THR A 156 -5.38 7.11 -3.50
CA THR A 156 -4.72 8.42 -3.65
C THR A 156 -3.38 8.44 -2.92
N ALA A 157 -3.26 7.84 -1.73
CA ALA A 157 -1.98 7.75 -1.02
C ALA A 157 -0.93 6.98 -1.83
N LEU A 158 -1.32 5.87 -2.48
CA LEU A 158 -0.45 5.12 -3.40
C LEU A 158 -0.03 5.93 -4.63
N ILE A 159 -0.94 6.71 -5.22
CA ILE A 159 -0.60 7.60 -6.35
C ILE A 159 0.38 8.69 -5.92
N VAL A 160 0.15 9.32 -4.76
CA VAL A 160 1.07 10.32 -4.21
C VAL A 160 2.44 9.69 -3.98
N TYR A 161 2.51 8.47 -3.43
CA TYR A 161 3.77 7.72 -3.30
C TYR A 161 4.41 7.42 -4.66
N ALA A 162 3.64 6.94 -5.65
CA ALA A 162 4.11 6.69 -7.00
C ALA A 162 4.69 7.95 -7.66
N SER A 163 4.11 9.11 -7.37
CA SER A 163 4.55 10.41 -7.91
C SER A 163 5.91 10.87 -7.39
N THR A 164 6.40 10.31 -6.27
CA THR A 164 7.77 10.57 -5.77
C THR A 164 8.85 9.91 -6.64
N TYR A 165 8.49 8.89 -7.43
CA TYR A 165 9.43 8.21 -8.30
C TYR A 165 9.58 8.93 -9.65
N GLN A 166 10.84 9.21 -10.00
CA GLN A 166 11.21 9.73 -11.32
C GLN A 166 11.30 8.64 -12.39
N SER A 167 11.71 7.42 -12.02
CA SER A 167 11.81 6.29 -12.95
C SER A 167 10.42 5.74 -13.29
N ALA A 168 10.12 5.62 -14.59
CA ALA A 168 8.85 5.07 -15.08
C ALA A 168 8.58 3.64 -14.57
N LEU A 169 9.61 2.79 -14.50
CA LEU A 169 9.49 1.41 -14.00
C LEU A 169 9.05 1.34 -12.53
N ALA A 170 9.69 2.09 -11.64
CA ALA A 170 9.30 2.10 -10.22
C ALA A 170 7.86 2.65 -10.05
N ARG A 171 7.50 3.67 -10.85
CA ARG A 171 6.15 4.22 -10.85
C ARG A 171 5.12 3.17 -11.30
N LEU A 172 5.39 2.45 -12.38
CA LEU A 172 4.53 1.35 -12.85
C LEU A 172 4.35 0.27 -11.78
N GLY A 173 5.42 -0.09 -11.05
CA GLY A 173 5.32 -1.04 -9.95
C GLY A 173 4.35 -0.61 -8.86
N VAL A 174 4.44 0.64 -8.39
CA VAL A 174 3.52 1.17 -7.38
C VAL A 174 2.09 1.25 -7.91
N LEU A 175 1.90 1.60 -9.18
CA LEU A 175 0.58 1.60 -9.83
C LEU A 175 0.00 0.19 -10.01
N ALA A 176 0.83 -0.83 -10.22
CA ALA A 176 0.38 -2.22 -10.25
C ALA A 176 -0.16 -2.67 -8.88
N VAL A 177 0.55 -2.30 -7.80
CA VAL A 177 0.05 -2.54 -6.43
C VAL A 177 -1.25 -1.79 -6.17
N GLN A 178 -1.38 -0.56 -6.66
CA GLN A 178 -2.64 0.19 -6.62
C GLN A 178 -3.78 -0.57 -7.32
N GLY A 179 -3.53 -1.13 -8.50
CA GLY A 179 -4.51 -1.94 -9.23
C GLY A 179 -4.99 -3.15 -8.43
N MET A 180 -4.06 -3.86 -7.77
CA MET A 180 -4.40 -4.99 -6.89
C MET A 180 -5.25 -4.56 -5.69
N VAL A 181 -4.89 -3.45 -5.02
CA VAL A 181 -5.68 -2.88 -3.92
C VAL A 181 -7.07 -2.44 -4.39
N PHE A 182 -7.17 -1.88 -5.60
CA PHE A 182 -8.45 -1.49 -6.19
C PHE A 182 -9.34 -2.71 -6.43
N ILE A 183 -8.82 -3.78 -7.03
CA ILE A 183 -9.57 -5.03 -7.26
C ILE A 183 -10.07 -5.63 -5.93
N ALA A 184 -9.20 -5.72 -4.92
CA ALA A 184 -9.57 -6.22 -3.61
C ALA A 184 -10.66 -5.35 -2.95
N ALA A 185 -10.55 -4.03 -3.08
CA ALA A 185 -11.54 -3.11 -2.54
C ALA A 185 -12.90 -3.20 -3.24
N VAL A 186 -12.92 -3.37 -4.57
CA VAL A 186 -14.17 -3.61 -5.32
C VAL A 186 -14.81 -4.93 -4.88
N GLY A 187 -14.02 -5.99 -4.69
CA GLY A 187 -14.48 -7.25 -4.11
C GLY A 187 -15.16 -7.03 -2.75
N THR A 188 -14.49 -6.31 -1.85
CA THR A 188 -15.01 -5.98 -0.51
C THR A 188 -16.32 -5.17 -0.54
N VAL A 189 -16.39 -4.17 -1.41
CA VAL A 189 -17.60 -3.36 -1.59
C VAL A 189 -18.75 -4.23 -2.11
N SER A 190 -18.46 -5.16 -3.03
CA SER A 190 -19.47 -6.06 -3.61
C SER A 190 -20.00 -7.10 -2.61
N THR A 191 -19.18 -7.58 -1.67
CA THR A 191 -19.62 -8.49 -0.61
C THR A 191 -20.51 -7.76 0.38
N ILE A 192 -20.10 -6.56 0.82
CA ILE A 192 -20.90 -5.72 1.73
C ILE A 192 -22.21 -5.28 1.07
N ALA A 193 -22.21 -4.97 -0.22
CA ALA A 193 -23.43 -4.60 -0.94
C ALA A 193 -24.47 -5.75 -1.00
N ARG A 194 -24.01 -7.02 -1.06
CA ARG A 194 -24.88 -8.21 -1.11
C ARG A 194 -25.32 -8.69 0.27
N GLY A 195 -24.42 -8.67 1.26
CA GLY A 195 -24.64 -9.25 2.58
C GLY A 195 -24.87 -8.25 3.71
N GLY A 196 -24.72 -6.95 3.45
CA GLY A 196 -24.66 -5.92 4.47
C GLY A 196 -23.30 -5.87 5.18
N LEU A 197 -23.12 -4.92 6.10
CA LEU A 197 -21.90 -4.83 6.91
C LEU A 197 -21.87 -5.95 7.97
N PRO A 198 -20.77 -6.71 8.05
CA PRO A 198 -20.57 -7.66 9.14
C PRO A 198 -20.78 -6.97 10.49
N GLY A 199 -21.68 -7.53 11.33
CA GLY A 199 -21.96 -7.02 12.67
C GLY A 199 -23.15 -6.08 12.82
N ALA A 200 -23.84 -5.72 11.73
CA ALA A 200 -25.12 -4.98 11.81
C ALA A 200 -26.23 -5.73 12.59
N GLY A 201 -26.03 -7.02 12.91
CA GLY A 201 -27.00 -7.92 13.55
C GLY A 201 -26.70 -8.40 14.99
N GLY A 202 -25.69 -7.87 15.71
CA GLY A 202 -25.71 -7.95 17.19
C GLY A 202 -24.72 -8.83 17.96
N SER A 203 -23.49 -9.07 17.45
CA SER A 203 -22.39 -9.56 18.32
C SER A 203 -21.30 -8.50 18.46
N GLY A 204 -20.85 -8.21 19.69
CA GLY A 204 -19.79 -7.21 19.95
C GLY A 204 -18.46 -7.47 19.22
N LEU A 205 -18.20 -8.74 18.87
CA LEU A 205 -17.00 -9.15 18.12
C LEU A 205 -17.03 -8.63 16.68
N ALA A 206 -18.19 -8.62 16.02
CA ALA A 206 -18.30 -8.17 14.64
C ALA A 206 -18.12 -6.65 14.47
N GLY A 207 -18.56 -5.84 15.45
CA GLY A 207 -18.25 -4.41 15.48
C GLY A 207 -16.76 -4.13 15.67
N LEU A 208 -16.08 -4.97 16.46
CA LEU A 208 -14.63 -4.89 16.66
C LEU A 208 -13.86 -5.23 15.37
N GLU A 209 -14.30 -6.20 14.58
CA GLU A 209 -13.70 -6.52 13.27
C GLU A 209 -13.72 -5.31 12.32
N VAL A 210 -14.85 -4.61 12.23
CA VAL A 210 -14.97 -3.39 11.41
C VAL A 210 -14.03 -2.30 11.91
N LEU A 211 -13.95 -2.07 13.22
CA LEU A 211 -13.05 -1.07 13.80
C LEU A 211 -11.58 -1.39 13.53
N VAL A 212 -11.19 -2.66 13.62
CA VAL A 212 -9.82 -3.12 13.32
C VAL A 212 -9.51 -3.00 11.85
N PHE A 213 -10.46 -3.33 10.97
CA PHE A 213 -10.32 -3.13 9.53
C PHE A 213 -10.10 -1.65 9.19
N LEU A 214 -10.95 -0.76 9.72
CA LEU A 214 -10.83 0.69 9.52
C LEU A 214 -9.50 1.23 10.08
N ALA A 215 -9.10 0.81 11.28
CA ALA A 215 -7.82 1.18 11.88
C ALA A 215 -6.64 0.70 11.02
N GLY A 216 -6.74 -0.51 10.46
CA GLY A 216 -5.78 -1.07 9.52
C GLY A 216 -5.64 -0.21 8.27
N VAL A 217 -6.75 0.13 7.61
CA VAL A 217 -6.73 0.98 6.41
C VAL A 217 -6.09 2.35 6.72
N VAL A 218 -6.45 2.98 7.85
CA VAL A 218 -5.86 4.25 8.26
C VAL A 218 -4.35 4.12 8.50
N ALA A 219 -3.91 3.08 9.21
CA ALA A 219 -2.49 2.84 9.46
C ALA A 219 -1.72 2.57 8.16
N CYS A 220 -2.30 1.85 7.19
CA CYS A 220 -1.74 1.66 5.85
C CYS A 220 -1.56 3.00 5.12
N VAL A 221 -2.59 3.86 5.12
CA VAL A 221 -2.53 5.18 4.49
C VAL A 221 -1.43 6.03 5.12
N VAL A 222 -1.38 6.12 6.44
CA VAL A 222 -0.36 6.89 7.15
C VAL A 222 1.03 6.37 6.83
N LEU A 223 1.20 5.05 6.77
CA LEU A 223 2.46 4.42 6.45
C LEU A 223 2.92 4.72 5.01
N ILE A 224 2.01 4.68 4.03
CA ILE A 224 2.32 5.00 2.61
C ILE A 224 2.72 6.48 2.48
N LEU A 225 1.99 7.38 3.16
CA LEU A 225 2.32 8.81 3.17
C LEU A 225 3.65 9.08 3.88
N ARG A 226 3.98 8.31 4.94
CA ARG A 226 5.30 8.39 5.58
C ARG A 226 6.39 7.91 4.64
N ALA A 227 6.20 6.80 3.93
CA ALA A 227 7.15 6.33 2.92
C ALA A 227 7.38 7.40 1.84
N ALA A 228 6.32 8.03 1.33
CA ALA A 228 6.42 9.17 0.41
C ALA A 228 7.18 10.36 1.01
N ALA A 229 6.93 10.72 2.26
CA ALA A 229 7.64 11.80 2.95
C ALA A 229 9.13 11.50 3.11
N THR A 230 9.52 10.24 3.39
CA THR A 230 10.94 9.87 3.54
C THR A 230 11.77 10.02 2.27
N ARG A 231 11.13 9.91 1.09
CA ARG A 231 11.78 10.11 -0.21
C ARG A 231 12.15 11.57 -0.48
N ILE A 232 11.50 12.47 0.22
CA ILE A 232 11.58 13.92 0.05
C ILE A 232 12.37 14.56 1.22
N ALA A 233 12.55 13.81 2.31
CA ALA A 233 13.22 14.27 3.51
C ALA A 233 14.75 14.32 3.38
N PRO A 234 15.42 15.22 4.14
CA PRO A 234 16.88 15.21 4.25
C PRO A 234 17.41 13.89 4.83
N PRO A 235 18.59 13.41 4.38
CA PRO A 235 19.15 12.12 4.82
C PRO A 235 19.57 12.06 6.30
N ALA A 236 19.58 13.19 7.00
CA ALA A 236 19.92 13.28 8.42
C ALA A 236 18.73 12.96 9.35
N GLU A 237 17.49 13.02 8.85
CA GLU A 237 16.30 12.71 9.66
C GLU A 237 16.05 11.20 9.70
N ASN A 238 15.89 10.66 10.91
CA ASN A 238 15.52 9.25 11.06
C ASN A 238 14.01 9.07 10.97
N HIS A 239 13.56 8.38 9.92
CA HIS A 239 12.17 8.00 9.73
C HIS A 239 11.89 6.50 9.85
N ALA A 240 12.93 5.69 10.03
CA ALA A 240 12.83 4.24 10.03
C ALA A 240 11.95 3.73 11.18
N ALA A 241 12.15 4.23 12.40
CA ALA A 241 11.41 3.78 13.57
C ALA A 241 9.90 4.01 13.46
N VAL A 242 9.47 5.15 12.91
CA VAL A 242 8.04 5.45 12.74
C VAL A 242 7.39 4.50 11.74
N LYS A 243 8.04 4.26 10.59
CA LYS A 243 7.52 3.34 9.56
C LYS A 243 7.45 1.91 10.09
N ARG A 244 8.49 1.45 10.78
CA ARG A 244 8.56 0.10 11.37
C ARG A 244 7.56 -0.08 12.51
N GLY A 245 7.35 0.94 13.33
CA GLY A 245 6.31 0.96 14.36
C GLY A 245 4.90 0.89 13.79
N LEU A 246 4.61 1.60 12.68
CA LEU A 246 3.31 1.51 11.99
C LEU A 246 3.08 0.14 11.35
N ALA A 247 4.11 -0.46 10.74
CA ALA A 247 4.03 -1.81 10.21
C ALA A 247 3.83 -2.86 11.32
N ALA A 248 4.48 -2.68 12.48
CA ALA A 248 4.23 -3.51 13.66
C ALA A 248 2.80 -3.33 14.20
N LEU A 249 2.28 -2.10 14.24
CA LEU A 249 0.89 -1.84 14.62
C LEU A 249 -0.11 -2.54 13.68
N LEU A 250 0.13 -2.49 12.36
CA LEU A 250 -0.67 -3.21 11.38
C LEU A 250 -0.64 -4.71 11.61
N PHE A 251 0.53 -5.28 11.90
CA PHE A 251 0.63 -6.68 12.27
C PHE A 251 -0.18 -6.99 13.54
N LEU A 252 -0.06 -6.18 14.59
CA LEU A 252 -0.77 -6.37 15.86
C LEU A 252 -2.28 -6.26 15.71
N LEU A 253 -2.78 -5.30 14.93
CA LEU A 253 -4.20 -5.19 14.59
C LEU A 253 -4.68 -6.46 13.88
N GLY A 254 -3.84 -7.05 13.04
CA GLY A 254 -4.11 -8.32 12.37
C GLY A 254 -4.14 -9.56 13.28
N LEU A 255 -3.71 -9.47 14.54
CA LEU A 255 -3.83 -10.58 15.49
C LEU A 255 -5.25 -10.75 16.02
N VAL A 256 -6.11 -9.75 15.82
CA VAL A 256 -7.52 -9.86 16.16
C VAL A 256 -8.15 -10.93 15.26
N PRO A 257 -8.77 -11.98 15.81
CA PRO A 257 -9.45 -12.98 15.02
C PRO A 257 -10.64 -12.34 14.30
N MET A 258 -10.66 -12.49 12.97
CA MET A 258 -11.73 -12.00 12.11
C MET A 258 -12.47 -13.21 11.51
N GLN A 259 -13.79 -13.24 11.64
CA GLN A 259 -14.64 -14.32 11.14
C GLN A 259 -15.38 -13.93 9.85
N SER A 260 -15.38 -12.65 9.49
CA SER A 260 -15.98 -12.14 8.26
C SER A 260 -15.05 -12.19 7.05
N ASP A 261 -15.62 -12.02 5.86
CA ASP A 261 -14.88 -11.84 4.59
C ASP A 261 -13.87 -10.68 4.63
N LEU A 262 -14.00 -9.76 5.61
CA LEU A 262 -13.01 -8.70 5.84
C LEU A 262 -11.63 -9.24 6.22
N ARG A 263 -11.56 -10.48 6.73
CA ARG A 263 -10.30 -11.18 7.02
C ARG A 263 -9.41 -11.26 5.79
N GLU A 264 -9.94 -11.73 4.66
CA GLU A 264 -9.16 -11.92 3.43
C GLU A 264 -8.61 -10.59 2.92
N VAL A 265 -9.45 -9.56 2.93
CA VAL A 265 -9.09 -8.19 2.52
C VAL A 265 -7.98 -7.64 3.43
N TYR A 266 -8.09 -7.88 4.72
CA TYR A 266 -7.08 -7.46 5.70
C TYR A 266 -5.76 -8.20 5.50
N VAL A 267 -5.79 -9.51 5.26
CA VAL A 267 -4.61 -10.34 5.00
C VAL A 267 -3.91 -9.89 3.71
N VAL A 268 -4.66 -9.63 2.65
CA VAL A 268 -4.13 -9.05 1.40
C VAL A 268 -3.49 -7.69 1.69
N ALA A 269 -4.18 -6.80 2.41
CA ALA A 269 -3.64 -5.50 2.77
C ALA A 269 -2.35 -5.61 3.60
N LEU A 270 -2.28 -6.55 4.54
CA LEU A 270 -1.08 -6.84 5.32
C LEU A 270 0.06 -7.35 4.43
N GLY A 271 -0.22 -8.24 3.47
CA GLY A 271 0.74 -8.71 2.48
C GLY A 271 1.29 -7.59 1.59
N VAL A 272 0.42 -6.70 1.12
CA VAL A 272 0.81 -5.49 0.37
C VAL A 272 1.73 -4.59 1.20
N VAL A 273 1.42 -4.43 2.49
CA VAL A 273 2.24 -3.65 3.42
C VAL A 273 3.59 -4.31 3.64
N VAL A 274 3.66 -5.62 3.87
CA VAL A 274 4.93 -6.34 4.02
C VAL A 274 5.79 -6.20 2.77
N GLY A 275 5.20 -6.32 1.57
CA GLY A 275 5.89 -6.15 0.30
C GLY A 275 6.40 -4.73 0.08
N LEU A 276 5.53 -3.72 0.15
CA LEU A 276 5.89 -2.32 -0.10
C LEU A 276 6.79 -1.73 1.00
N VAL A 277 6.49 -1.96 2.27
CA VAL A 277 7.29 -1.46 3.40
C VAL A 277 8.59 -2.22 3.52
N GLY A 278 8.57 -3.54 3.29
CA GLY A 278 9.78 -4.35 3.21
C GLY A 278 10.71 -3.81 2.14
N LEU A 279 10.19 -3.56 0.93
CA LEU A 279 10.97 -2.96 -0.16
C LEU A 279 11.45 -1.55 0.19
N ASP A 280 10.60 -0.70 0.77
CA ASP A 280 10.97 0.66 1.15
C ASP A 280 12.03 0.67 2.26
N ALA A 281 11.90 -0.18 3.29
CA ALA A 281 12.87 -0.34 4.37
C ALA A 281 14.21 -0.88 3.85
N CYS A 282 14.18 -1.85 2.94
CA CYS A 282 15.37 -2.34 2.23
C CYS A 282 15.95 -1.30 1.25
N SER A 283 15.17 -0.29 0.86
CA SER A 283 15.62 0.82 0.01
C SER A 283 16.16 2.01 0.80
N GLU A 284 16.12 1.97 2.14
CA GLU A 284 16.55 3.11 2.97
C GLU A 284 18.05 3.38 2.80
N PRO A 285 18.43 4.65 2.54
CA PRO A 285 19.83 5.03 2.51
C PRO A 285 20.43 4.90 3.92
N ILE A 286 21.72 4.58 3.96
CA ILE A 286 22.45 4.57 5.22
C ILE A 286 22.71 6.01 5.65
N SER A 287 22.30 6.34 6.86
CA SER A 287 22.63 7.64 7.44
C SER A 287 24.08 7.63 7.91
N ALA A 288 24.86 8.59 7.43
CA ALA A 288 26.25 8.80 7.84
C ALA A 288 26.37 9.64 9.13
N SER A 289 25.29 10.29 9.57
CA SER A 289 25.31 11.17 10.73
C SER A 289 25.09 10.39 12.04
N PRO A 290 25.94 10.57 13.08
CA PRO A 290 25.74 9.93 14.39
C PRO A 290 24.39 10.27 15.04
N SER A 291 23.88 11.48 14.79
CA SER A 291 22.59 11.97 15.30
C SER A 291 21.40 11.07 14.96
N ALA A 292 21.44 10.35 13.83
CA ALA A 292 20.37 9.45 13.42
C ALA A 292 20.29 8.17 14.27
N TYR A 293 21.38 7.82 14.95
CA TYR A 293 21.52 6.63 15.81
C TYR A 293 21.48 6.97 17.31
N LEU A 294 21.69 8.23 17.67
CA LEU A 294 21.75 8.72 19.04
C LEU A 294 20.53 8.32 19.91
N PRO A 295 19.26 8.37 19.42
CA PRO A 295 18.11 7.95 20.23
C PRO A 295 18.18 6.50 20.71
N TYR A 296 18.94 5.64 20.01
CA TYR A 296 19.08 4.23 20.34
C TYR A 296 20.39 3.89 21.06
N ALA A 297 21.26 4.89 21.28
CA ALA A 297 22.57 4.70 21.90
C ALA A 297 22.45 4.06 23.28
N ARG A 298 21.47 4.52 24.07
CA ARG A 298 21.21 4.12 25.46
C ARG A 298 20.21 2.96 25.62
N TRP A 299 19.71 2.38 24.52
CA TRP A 299 18.70 1.32 24.63
C TRP A 299 19.32 -0.03 25.03
N PRO A 300 18.89 -0.65 26.15
CA PRO A 300 19.44 -1.92 26.65
C PRO A 300 19.27 -3.15 25.73
N ALA A 301 18.42 -3.11 24.69
CA ALA A 301 18.16 -4.27 23.84
C ALA A 301 18.92 -4.17 22.49
N PRO A 302 20.12 -4.79 22.35
CA PRO A 302 20.95 -4.61 21.16
C PRO A 302 20.37 -5.23 19.89
N GLY A 303 19.59 -6.30 19.99
CA GLY A 303 18.88 -6.88 18.85
C GLY A 303 17.76 -5.98 18.35
N LEU A 304 16.85 -5.57 19.25
CA LEU A 304 15.66 -4.79 18.89
C LEU A 304 16.00 -3.41 18.32
N LYS A 305 17.09 -2.78 18.79
CA LYS A 305 17.53 -1.50 18.23
C LYS A 305 18.09 -1.63 16.81
N ALA A 306 18.72 -2.76 16.46
CA ALA A 306 19.20 -3.00 15.10
C ALA A 306 18.04 -3.07 14.10
N LEU A 307 16.87 -3.60 14.53
CA LEU A 307 15.63 -3.56 13.75
C LEU A 307 15.07 -2.14 13.56
N LEU A 308 15.59 -1.13 14.24
CA LEU A 308 15.12 0.27 14.15
C LEU A 308 16.20 1.22 13.61
N TYR A 309 17.40 0.70 13.33
CA TYR A 309 18.47 1.47 12.71
C TYR A 309 18.10 1.89 11.29
N PRO A 310 18.32 3.17 10.94
CA PRO A 310 18.06 3.64 9.58
C PRO A 310 18.96 2.91 8.58
N GLY A 311 18.40 2.62 7.41
CA GLY A 311 19.13 1.99 6.32
C GLY A 311 18.73 0.54 6.09
N TRP A 312 19.09 0.07 4.90
CA TRP A 312 18.72 -1.25 4.40
C TRP A 312 19.10 -2.45 5.29
N PRO A 313 20.21 -2.48 6.07
CA PRO A 313 20.51 -3.67 6.89
C PRO A 313 19.50 -3.84 8.03
N GLY A 314 19.11 -2.73 8.67
CA GLY A 314 18.05 -2.72 9.67
C GLY A 314 16.69 -2.99 9.03
N GLY A 315 16.47 -2.52 7.80
CA GLY A 315 15.27 -2.81 7.02
C GLY A 315 15.12 -4.28 6.65
N LEU A 316 16.21 -4.95 6.28
CA LEU A 316 16.25 -6.37 5.95
C LEU A 316 16.01 -7.24 7.19
N ALA A 317 16.62 -6.90 8.32
CA ALA A 317 16.35 -7.56 9.59
C ALA A 317 14.88 -7.38 10.02
N PHE A 318 14.34 -6.17 9.86
CA PHE A 318 12.94 -5.88 10.13
C PHE A 318 12.00 -6.68 9.23
N LEU A 319 12.28 -6.76 7.92
CA LEU A 319 11.50 -7.55 6.96
C LEU A 319 11.51 -9.04 7.33
N ALA A 320 12.67 -9.62 7.64
CA ALA A 320 12.78 -11.02 8.04
C ALA A 320 11.94 -11.30 9.30
N VAL A 321 12.01 -10.43 10.31
CA VAL A 321 11.22 -10.60 11.54
C VAL A 321 9.72 -10.44 11.26
N LEU A 322 9.31 -9.41 10.50
CA LEU A 322 7.91 -9.16 10.20
C LEU A 322 7.30 -10.29 9.35
N ALA A 323 8.01 -10.75 8.32
CA ALA A 323 7.53 -11.84 7.48
C ALA A 323 7.46 -13.16 8.27
N ALA A 324 8.39 -13.43 9.19
CA ALA A 324 8.32 -14.59 10.08
C ALA A 324 7.11 -14.51 11.02
N LEU A 325 6.83 -13.33 11.58
CA LEU A 325 5.66 -13.09 12.40
C LEU A 325 4.35 -13.30 11.63
N VAL A 326 4.30 -12.86 10.37
CA VAL A 326 3.15 -13.09 9.48
C VAL A 326 2.97 -14.58 9.18
N ALA A 327 4.04 -15.33 8.95
CA ALA A 327 3.96 -16.78 8.77
C ALA A 327 3.48 -17.51 10.03
N VAL A 328 3.97 -17.13 11.22
CA VAL A 328 3.49 -17.68 12.49
C VAL A 328 2.00 -17.39 12.68
N ARG A 329 1.57 -16.15 12.39
CA ARG A 329 0.15 -15.79 12.42
C ARG A 329 -0.66 -16.66 11.46
N ALA A 330 -0.18 -16.89 10.25
CA ALA A 330 -0.86 -17.71 9.26
C ALA A 330 -1.10 -19.15 9.77
N VAL A 331 -0.11 -19.73 10.45
CA VAL A 331 -0.26 -21.07 11.08
C VAL A 331 -1.25 -21.04 12.24
N VAL A 332 -1.11 -20.07 13.15
CA VAL A 332 -1.84 -20.07 14.42
C VAL A 332 -3.29 -19.61 14.27
N LEU A 333 -3.53 -18.58 13.45
CA LEU A 333 -4.84 -17.95 13.31
C LEU A 333 -5.55 -18.34 12.01
N ASP A 334 -4.78 -18.56 10.94
CA ASP A 334 -5.36 -18.79 9.61
C ASP A 334 -5.46 -20.27 9.23
N GLY A 335 -4.92 -21.17 10.07
CA GLY A 335 -4.96 -22.63 9.86
C GLY A 335 -4.06 -23.12 8.73
N VAL A 336 -3.14 -22.28 8.25
CA VAL A 336 -2.20 -22.62 7.19
C VAL A 336 -1.20 -23.64 7.72
N SER A 337 -0.81 -24.62 6.89
CA SER A 337 0.19 -25.60 7.29
C SER A 337 1.54 -24.92 7.59
N ALA A 338 2.35 -25.51 8.48
CA ALA A 338 3.65 -24.95 8.82
C ALA A 338 4.61 -24.91 7.62
N SER A 339 4.49 -25.87 6.70
CA SER A 339 5.25 -25.94 5.45
C SER A 339 4.86 -24.81 4.50
N ASP A 340 3.56 -24.62 4.23
CA ASP A 340 3.05 -23.55 3.36
C ASP A 340 3.44 -22.17 3.88
N ALA A 341 3.29 -21.95 5.20
CA ALA A 341 3.65 -20.69 5.83
C ALA A 341 5.16 -20.42 5.76
N ALA A 342 5.99 -21.46 5.94
CA ALA A 342 7.45 -21.34 5.78
C ALA A 342 7.83 -21.01 4.32
N MET A 343 7.17 -21.63 3.35
CA MET A 343 7.38 -21.34 1.92
C MET A 343 6.98 -19.91 1.58
N ALA A 344 5.81 -19.45 2.01
CA ALA A 344 5.35 -18.08 1.82
C ALA A 344 6.33 -17.06 2.43
N TYR A 345 6.85 -17.33 3.63
CA TYR A 345 7.88 -16.53 4.29
C TYR A 345 9.17 -16.43 3.46
N LEU A 346 9.75 -17.58 3.09
CA LEU A 346 11.01 -17.62 2.35
C LEU A 346 10.87 -16.96 0.99
N ALA A 347 9.75 -17.20 0.31
CA ALA A 347 9.41 -16.59 -0.98
C ALA A 347 9.27 -15.07 -0.88
N ALA A 348 8.58 -14.57 0.15
CA ALA A 348 8.42 -13.13 0.38
C ALA A 348 9.75 -12.43 0.66
N VAL A 349 10.63 -13.04 1.46
CA VAL A 349 11.98 -12.51 1.72
C VAL A 349 12.82 -12.57 0.44
N ALA A 350 12.83 -13.68 -0.29
CA ALA A 350 13.56 -13.84 -1.54
C ALA A 350 13.14 -12.82 -2.61
N ALA A 351 11.84 -12.54 -2.71
CA ALA A 351 11.26 -11.54 -3.62
C ALA A 351 11.78 -10.11 -3.39
N VAL A 352 12.37 -9.82 -2.22
CA VAL A 352 12.93 -8.52 -1.87
C VAL A 352 14.46 -8.54 -1.86
N VAL A 353 15.07 -9.59 -1.30
CA VAL A 353 16.54 -9.68 -1.11
C VAL A 353 17.28 -9.75 -2.45
N VAL A 354 16.75 -10.49 -3.43
CA VAL A 354 17.41 -10.64 -4.74
C VAL A 354 17.46 -9.31 -5.52
N PRO A 355 16.35 -8.57 -5.70
CA PRO A 355 16.41 -7.24 -6.29
C PRO A 355 17.27 -6.24 -5.52
N LEU A 356 17.28 -6.34 -4.19
CA LEU A 356 18.15 -5.52 -3.35
C LEU A 356 19.63 -5.79 -3.69
N GLY A 357 20.04 -7.05 -3.76
CA GLY A 357 21.40 -7.43 -4.17
C GLY A 357 21.75 -6.92 -5.57
N LEU A 358 20.85 -7.11 -6.54
CA LEU A 358 21.03 -6.62 -7.92
C LEU A 358 21.21 -5.10 -7.97
N SER A 359 20.45 -4.35 -7.16
CA SER A 359 20.56 -2.90 -7.09
C SER A 359 21.92 -2.40 -6.61
N ARG A 360 22.68 -3.21 -5.85
CA ARG A 360 24.01 -2.86 -5.35
C ARG A 360 25.13 -3.15 -6.35
N LEU A 361 24.88 -4.04 -7.30
CA LEU A 361 25.78 -4.26 -8.44
C LEU A 361 25.71 -3.10 -9.44
N ASP A 362 24.60 -2.37 -9.49
CA ASP A 362 24.43 -1.22 -10.37
C ASP A 362 25.33 -0.04 -9.95
N ALA A 363 26.52 0.02 -10.53
CA ALA A 363 27.46 1.12 -10.32
C ALA A 363 26.99 2.45 -10.93
N SER A 364 25.98 2.43 -11.82
CA SER A 364 25.48 3.65 -12.46
C SER A 364 24.56 4.48 -11.56
N GLY A 365 23.98 3.86 -10.52
CA GLY A 365 23.01 4.48 -9.62
C GLY A 365 21.73 4.97 -10.31
N ARG A 366 21.51 4.61 -11.58
CA ARG A 366 20.39 5.14 -12.39
C ARG A 366 19.03 4.58 -11.98
N ARG A 367 19.00 3.36 -11.43
CA ARG A 367 17.76 2.69 -11.03
C ARG A 367 17.65 2.62 -9.51
N SER A 368 16.47 2.98 -9.00
CA SER A 368 16.14 2.75 -7.59
C SER A 368 15.99 1.25 -7.31
N VAL A 369 16.14 0.85 -6.05
CA VAL A 369 15.90 -0.53 -5.58
C VAL A 369 14.52 -1.04 -6.00
N ILE A 370 13.48 -0.20 -5.93
CA ILE A 370 12.14 -0.54 -6.39
C ILE A 370 12.09 -0.72 -7.90
N GLY A 371 12.80 0.11 -8.68
CA GLY A 371 12.95 -0.11 -10.12
C GLY A 371 13.59 -1.45 -10.45
N TRP A 372 14.59 -1.88 -9.68
CA TRP A 372 15.19 -3.21 -9.77
C TRP A 372 14.23 -4.33 -9.38
N SER A 373 13.42 -4.14 -8.33
CA SER A 373 12.39 -5.09 -7.91
C SER A 373 11.32 -5.30 -8.98
N VAL A 374 10.80 -4.20 -9.55
CA VAL A 374 9.83 -4.28 -10.65
C VAL A 374 10.44 -4.97 -11.87
N GLY A 375 11.67 -4.61 -12.25
CA GLY A 375 12.35 -5.23 -13.38
C GLY A 375 12.60 -6.73 -13.18
N PHE A 376 13.01 -7.13 -11.97
CA PHE A 376 13.20 -8.53 -11.61
C PHE A 376 11.91 -9.33 -11.74
N HIS A 377 10.83 -8.88 -11.07
CA HIS A 377 9.55 -9.59 -11.08
C HIS A 377 8.87 -9.59 -12.46
N ALA A 378 9.04 -8.52 -13.24
CA ALA A 378 8.55 -8.46 -14.63
C ALA A 378 9.25 -9.46 -15.55
N VAL A 379 10.47 -9.91 -15.22
CA VAL A 379 11.20 -10.94 -15.97
C VAL A 379 10.91 -12.33 -15.41
N THR A 380 10.95 -12.51 -14.08
CA THR A 380 10.81 -13.85 -13.48
C THR A 380 9.40 -14.41 -13.63
N LEU A 381 8.35 -13.59 -13.57
CA LEU A 381 6.97 -14.08 -13.70
C LEU A 381 6.69 -14.72 -15.07
N PRO A 382 6.97 -14.07 -16.22
CA PRO A 382 6.81 -14.73 -17.52
C PRO A 382 7.68 -15.97 -17.68
N VAL A 383 8.93 -15.94 -17.17
CA VAL A 383 9.83 -17.11 -17.23
C VAL A 383 9.27 -18.27 -16.39
N ALA A 384 8.67 -17.98 -15.24
CA ALA A 384 7.98 -18.98 -14.43
C ALA A 384 6.77 -19.57 -15.15
N MET A 385 5.98 -18.76 -15.86
CA MET A 385 4.87 -19.28 -16.69
C MET A 385 5.36 -20.21 -17.79
N VAL A 386 6.46 -19.86 -18.48
CA VAL A 386 7.06 -20.73 -19.51
C VAL A 386 7.62 -22.01 -18.89
N ALA A 387 8.34 -21.90 -17.76
CA ALA A 387 8.88 -23.05 -17.05
C ALA A 387 7.78 -24.01 -16.58
N GLY A 388 6.66 -23.48 -16.07
CA GLY A 388 5.48 -24.26 -15.72
C GLY A 388 4.94 -25.04 -16.92
N ARG A 389 4.69 -24.37 -18.05
CA ARG A 389 4.21 -25.04 -19.28
C ARG A 389 5.18 -26.08 -19.84
N VAL A 390 6.48 -25.85 -19.71
CA VAL A 390 7.49 -26.83 -20.12
C VAL A 390 7.47 -28.04 -19.17
N ALA A 391 7.34 -27.83 -17.86
CA ALA A 391 7.23 -28.90 -16.89
C ALA A 391 5.98 -29.75 -17.16
N GLU A 392 4.82 -29.11 -17.39
CA GLU A 392 3.57 -29.77 -17.78
C GLU A 392 3.77 -30.66 -19.02
N GLY A 393 4.44 -30.14 -20.06
CA GLY A 393 4.73 -30.88 -21.29
C GLY A 393 5.69 -32.05 -21.11
N LEU A 394 6.48 -32.06 -20.04
CA LEU A 394 7.40 -33.15 -19.66
C LEU A 394 6.79 -34.12 -18.64
N GLY A 395 5.51 -33.94 -18.28
CA GLY A 395 4.81 -34.74 -17.26
C GLY A 395 5.19 -34.37 -15.82
N GLY A 396 5.82 -33.21 -15.62
CA GLY A 396 6.06 -32.60 -14.32
C GLY A 396 4.94 -31.65 -13.91
N ASP A 397 5.02 -31.17 -12.67
CA ASP A 397 4.05 -30.24 -12.09
C ASP A 397 4.40 -28.78 -12.46
N ASP A 398 3.44 -28.05 -13.03
CA ASP A 398 3.66 -26.71 -13.58
C ASP A 398 3.74 -25.64 -12.49
N GLU A 399 2.91 -25.77 -11.45
CA GLU A 399 2.85 -24.87 -10.30
C GLU A 399 4.17 -24.88 -9.52
N THR A 400 4.75 -26.04 -9.25
CA THR A 400 6.05 -26.14 -8.57
C THR A 400 7.20 -25.58 -9.40
N ALA A 401 7.22 -25.84 -10.70
CA ALA A 401 8.21 -25.26 -11.60
C ALA A 401 8.10 -23.72 -11.64
N ALA A 402 6.88 -23.19 -11.68
CA ALA A 402 6.64 -21.76 -11.61
C ALA A 402 7.08 -21.15 -10.26
N ALA A 403 6.77 -21.82 -9.15
CA ALA A 403 7.15 -21.39 -7.81
C ALA A 403 8.66 -21.29 -7.63
N ILE A 404 9.42 -22.28 -8.11
CA ILE A 404 10.90 -22.30 -8.00
C ILE A 404 11.54 -21.15 -8.78
N VAL A 405 10.99 -20.84 -9.96
CA VAL A 405 11.57 -19.84 -10.88
C VAL A 405 11.24 -18.40 -10.46
N ALA A 406 10.05 -18.15 -9.91
CA ALA A 406 9.65 -16.82 -9.48
C ALA A 406 9.29 -16.80 -7.99
N PRO A 407 10.12 -16.15 -7.14
CA PRO A 407 9.80 -15.99 -5.72
C PRO A 407 8.41 -15.38 -5.47
N LEU A 408 7.99 -14.41 -6.31
CA LEU A 408 6.66 -13.81 -6.18
C LEU A 408 5.53 -14.80 -6.53
N ALA A 409 5.73 -15.70 -7.50
CA ALA A 409 4.77 -16.77 -7.80
C ALA A 409 4.69 -17.75 -6.62
N GLY A 410 5.83 -18.10 -6.01
CA GLY A 410 5.88 -18.93 -4.82
C GLY A 410 5.06 -18.35 -3.64
N VAL A 411 5.03 -17.03 -3.46
CA VAL A 411 4.15 -16.38 -2.47
C VAL A 411 2.67 -16.61 -2.77
N VAL A 412 2.25 -16.45 -4.03
CA VAL A 412 0.84 -16.60 -4.42
C VAL A 412 0.39 -18.06 -4.29
N LEU A 413 1.18 -18.99 -4.81
CA LEU A 413 0.84 -20.42 -4.85
C LEU A 413 0.86 -21.06 -3.46
N SER A 414 1.75 -20.62 -2.56
CA SER A 414 1.76 -21.07 -1.16
C SER A 414 0.54 -20.60 -0.37
N VAL A 415 0.00 -19.42 -0.69
CA VAL A 415 -1.26 -18.93 -0.08
C VAL A 415 -2.48 -19.67 -0.64
N GLY A 416 -2.44 -20.06 -1.92
CA GLY A 416 -3.49 -20.86 -2.56
C GLY A 416 -3.56 -22.32 -2.13
N GLN A 417 -2.58 -22.81 -1.35
CA GLN A 417 -2.39 -24.23 -1.00
C GLN A 417 -2.22 -25.17 -2.21
N GLU A 418 -1.75 -24.60 -3.32
CA GLU A 418 -1.60 -25.30 -4.61
C GLU A 418 -0.35 -26.21 -4.61
N LEU A 419 0.64 -25.95 -3.75
CA LEU A 419 1.95 -26.64 -3.74
C LEU A 419 2.01 -27.95 -2.93
N SER A 420 0.86 -28.54 -2.60
CA SER A 420 0.79 -29.74 -1.75
C SER A 420 1.55 -30.94 -2.36
N GLY A 421 2.39 -31.60 -1.55
CA GLY A 421 3.17 -32.77 -1.98
C GLY A 421 4.55 -32.48 -2.60
N HIS A 422 4.90 -31.21 -2.86
CA HIS A 422 6.19 -30.82 -3.47
C HIS A 422 6.96 -29.79 -2.62
N GLU A 423 6.62 -29.70 -1.34
CA GLU A 423 7.11 -28.69 -0.40
C GLU A 423 8.64 -28.62 -0.34
N THR A 424 9.31 -29.78 -0.34
CA THR A 424 10.77 -29.88 -0.22
C THR A 424 11.48 -29.25 -1.41
N THR A 425 11.01 -29.52 -2.63
CA THR A 425 11.59 -28.99 -3.87
C THR A 425 11.45 -27.47 -3.93
N VAL A 426 10.26 -26.95 -3.62
CA VAL A 426 10.02 -25.50 -3.61
C VAL A 426 10.84 -24.83 -2.51
N LEU A 427 10.93 -25.42 -1.32
CA LEU A 427 11.72 -24.89 -0.22
C LEU A 427 13.22 -24.81 -0.58
N VAL A 428 13.77 -25.83 -1.23
CA VAL A 428 15.15 -25.80 -1.75
C VAL A 428 15.33 -24.68 -2.78
N GLY A 429 14.37 -24.50 -3.70
CA GLY A 429 14.37 -23.40 -4.65
C GLY A 429 14.40 -22.02 -3.98
N MET A 430 13.58 -21.81 -2.95
CA MET A 430 13.55 -20.55 -2.20
C MET A 430 14.84 -20.29 -1.43
N LEU A 431 15.42 -21.33 -0.81
CA LEU A 431 16.72 -21.23 -0.15
C LEU A 431 17.84 -20.88 -1.16
N ALA A 432 17.79 -21.42 -2.38
CA ALA A 432 18.74 -21.09 -3.44
C ALA A 432 18.64 -19.60 -3.83
N TRP A 433 17.44 -19.05 -3.95
CA TRP A 433 17.24 -17.61 -4.18
C TRP A 433 17.79 -16.74 -3.04
N LEU A 434 17.56 -17.14 -1.78
CA LEU A 434 18.10 -16.44 -0.62
C LEU A 434 19.63 -16.49 -0.59
N ALA A 435 20.22 -17.65 -0.89
CA ALA A 435 21.67 -17.81 -0.99
C ALA A 435 22.23 -16.92 -2.11
N PHE A 436 21.59 -16.89 -3.28
CA PHE A 436 21.97 -16.02 -4.39
C PHE A 436 21.91 -14.54 -3.98
N GLY A 437 20.80 -14.10 -3.37
CA GLY A 437 20.65 -12.74 -2.88
C GLY A 437 21.71 -12.36 -1.82
N ALA A 438 22.04 -13.28 -0.91
CA ALA A 438 23.08 -13.08 0.09
C ALA A 438 24.48 -12.94 -0.55
N LEU A 439 24.78 -13.75 -1.56
CA LEU A 439 26.03 -13.66 -2.32
C LEU A 439 26.17 -12.31 -3.02
N LEU A 440 25.08 -11.79 -3.62
CA LEU A 440 25.07 -10.46 -4.23
C LEU A 440 25.38 -9.33 -3.22
N LEU A 441 24.94 -9.49 -1.96
CA LEU A 441 25.15 -8.51 -0.91
C LEU A 441 26.53 -8.61 -0.24
N TRP A 442 27.24 -9.74 -0.36
CA TRP A 442 28.48 -9.99 0.38
C TRP A 442 29.61 -8.99 0.08
N GLY A 443 29.69 -8.47 -1.15
CA GLY A 443 30.72 -7.49 -1.54
C GLY A 443 30.44 -6.07 -1.02
N ARG A 444 29.69 -5.28 -1.78
CA ARG A 444 29.40 -3.86 -1.45
C ARG A 444 28.55 -3.71 -0.19
N GLY A 445 27.69 -4.67 0.12
CA GLY A 445 26.83 -4.62 1.31
C GLY A 445 27.60 -4.74 2.62
N ALA A 446 28.66 -5.57 2.68
CA ALA A 446 29.47 -5.74 3.89
C ALA A 446 30.23 -4.45 4.29
N ALA A 447 30.73 -3.70 3.30
CA ALA A 447 31.37 -2.40 3.52
C ALA A 447 30.37 -1.37 4.08
N GLU A 448 29.13 -1.40 3.61
CA GLU A 448 28.07 -0.53 4.09
C GLU A 448 27.60 -0.87 5.52
N VAL A 449 27.47 -2.16 5.85
CA VAL A 449 27.15 -2.62 7.22
C VAL A 449 28.22 -2.19 8.22
N THR A 450 29.51 -2.22 7.82
CA THR A 450 30.60 -1.74 8.67
C THR A 450 30.59 -0.22 8.87
N VAL A 451 30.07 0.56 7.92
CA VAL A 451 29.83 2.00 8.13
C VAL A 451 28.76 2.21 9.21
N VAL A 452 27.63 1.51 9.14
CA VAL A 452 26.54 1.59 10.12
C VAL A 452 27.04 1.27 11.54
N SER A 453 27.83 0.20 11.69
CA SER A 453 28.33 -0.19 13.01
C SER A 453 29.29 0.85 13.59
N ARG A 454 30.16 1.45 12.75
CA ARG A 454 31.08 2.52 13.16
C ARG A 454 30.37 3.82 13.52
N THR A 455 29.38 4.26 12.73
CA THR A 455 28.61 5.48 13.02
C THR A 455 27.75 5.32 14.27
N ALA A 456 27.11 4.16 14.46
CA ALA A 456 26.37 3.85 15.68
C ALA A 456 27.29 3.78 16.92
N ALA A 457 28.53 3.29 16.78
CA ALA A 457 29.51 3.30 17.87
C ALA A 457 29.95 4.72 18.24
N ARG A 458 30.18 5.60 17.26
CA ARG A 458 30.47 7.03 17.50
C ARG A 458 29.33 7.73 18.23
N ALA A 459 28.09 7.51 17.80
CA ALA A 459 26.91 8.08 18.48
C ALA A 459 26.82 7.67 19.96
N ARG A 460 27.24 6.45 20.32
CA ARG A 460 27.31 6.02 21.73
C ARG A 460 28.45 6.63 22.51
N ALA A 461 29.53 7.04 21.85
CA ALA A 461 30.64 7.74 22.51
C ALA A 461 30.29 9.22 22.75
N GLU A 462 29.46 9.81 21.89
CA GLU A 462 29.07 11.23 21.94
C GLU A 462 27.91 11.53 22.89
N GLY A 463 27.09 10.54 23.27
CA GLY A 463 25.90 10.73 24.12
C GLY A 463 25.82 9.74 25.26
#